data_AF-A0A7W0J554-F1
#
_entry.id   AF-A0A7W0J554-F1
#
_cell.length_a   1.000
_cell.length_b   1.000
_cell.length_c   1.000
_cell.angle_alpha   90.00
_cell.angle_beta   90.00
_cell.angle_gamma   90.00
#
_symmetry.space_group_name_H-M   'P 1'
#
loop_
_entity.id
_entity.type
_entity.pdbx_description
1 polymer ?
#
loop_
_entity_poly.entity_id
_entity_poly.type
_entity_poly.pdbx_seq_one_letter_code
_entity_poly.pdbx_strand_id
1 'polypeptide(L)' 'MGNTKAVDLIERGASGIVNTMPFGCMPGTIVTALMQGLNKKYGVPFISIPYDGTESPTTEIQLEAFMHQAKENLRRR' A
#
# COMPACT_ATOMS: atom_id res chain seq x y z
N MET A 1 11.59 19.89 7.10
CA MET A 1 10.83 18.77 7.68
C MET A 1 10.61 17.77 6.54
N GLY A 2 11.27 16.62 6.53
CA GLY A 2 11.20 15.69 5.40
C GLY A 2 9.86 14.94 5.36
N ASN A 3 9.14 15.00 4.24
CA ASN A 3 7.96 14.16 4.00
C ASN A 3 8.38 12.68 3.90
N THR A 4 7.53 11.76 4.36
CA THR A 4 7.76 10.33 4.17
C THR A 4 7.67 9.98 2.68
N LYS A 5 8.41 8.96 2.22
CA LYS A 5 8.44 8.60 0.79
C LYS A 5 7.05 8.28 0.21
N ALA A 6 6.18 7.68 1.03
CA ALA A 6 4.79 7.43 0.67
C ALA A 6 4.02 8.72 0.34
N VAL A 7 4.23 9.78 1.14
CA VAL A 7 3.58 11.08 0.91
C VAL A 7 4.12 11.75 -0.36
N ASP A 8 5.44 11.72 -0.57
CA ASP A 8 6.07 12.21 -1.81
C ASP A 8 5.48 11.52 -3.06
N LEU A 9 5.30 10.20 -3.01
CA LEU A 9 4.68 9.45 -4.11
C LEU A 9 3.22 9.86 -4.35
N ILE A 10 2.45 10.05 -3.29
CA ILE A 10 1.05 10.51 -3.38
C ILE A 10 0.97 11.90 -4.01
N GLU A 11 1.81 12.83 -3.57
CA GLU A 11 1.89 14.20 -4.08
C GLU A 11 2.30 14.22 -5.55
N ARG A 12 3.10 13.25 -6.00
CA ARG A 12 3.49 13.05 -7.39
C ARG A 12 2.46 12.31 -8.25
N GLY A 13 1.27 12.02 -7.71
CA GLY A 13 0.15 11.42 -8.46
C GLY A 13 0.04 9.90 -8.36
N ALA A 14 0.73 9.25 -7.42
CA ALA A 14 0.53 7.82 -7.19
C ALA A 14 -0.94 7.53 -6.83
N SER A 15 -1.54 6.55 -7.53
CA SER A 15 -2.94 6.14 -7.35
C SER A 15 -3.12 4.96 -6.40
N GLY A 16 -2.02 4.49 -5.80
CA GLY A 16 -2.00 3.43 -4.80
C GLY A 16 -0.58 3.22 -4.28
N ILE A 17 -0.45 2.65 -3.08
CA ILE A 17 0.84 2.28 -2.50
C ILE A 17 0.84 0.80 -2.09
N VAL A 18 1.89 0.08 -2.49
CA VAL A 18 2.16 -1.28 -2.03
C VAL A 18 3.33 -1.25 -1.05
N ASN A 19 3.11 -1.74 0.17
CA ASN A 19 4.14 -1.96 1.18
C ASN A 19 4.52 -3.45 1.18
N THR A 20 5.60 -3.80 0.49
CA THR A 20 6.14 -5.17 0.50
C THR A 20 7.18 -5.32 1.60
N MET A 21 7.04 -6.36 2.42
CA MET A 21 7.91 -6.58 3.58
C MET A 21 8.12 -8.07 3.82
N PRO A 22 9.25 -8.50 4.40
CA PRO A 22 9.40 -9.89 4.83
C PRO A 22 8.34 -10.28 5.86
N PHE A 23 7.92 -11.55 5.86
CA PHE A 23 7.07 -12.07 6.93
C PHE A 23 7.76 -11.89 8.29
N GLY A 24 7.00 -11.47 9.30
CA GLY A 24 7.53 -11.19 10.64
C GLY A 24 8.32 -9.88 10.77
N CYS A 25 8.33 -9.01 9.75
CA CYS A 25 8.97 -7.70 9.83
C CYS A 25 8.19 -6.75 10.76
N MET A 26 8.55 -6.72 12.06
CA MET A 26 7.95 -5.82 13.06
C MET A 26 7.94 -4.34 12.62
N PRO A 27 9.01 -3.78 12.01
CA PRO A 27 8.95 -2.43 11.42
C PRO A 27 7.88 -2.30 10.32
N GLY A 28 7.71 -3.34 9.50
CA GLY A 28 6.69 -3.38 8.46
C GLY A 28 5.25 -3.41 9.00
N THR A 29 5.02 -4.06 10.14
CA THR A 29 3.73 -4.01 10.86
C THR A 29 3.43 -2.60 11.35
N ILE A 30 4.43 -1.89 11.88
CA ILE A 30 4.28 -0.48 12.28
C ILE A 30 3.93 0.38 11.06
N VAL A 31 4.62 0.19 9.94
CA VAL A 31 4.29 0.89 8.68
C VAL A 31 2.86 0.60 8.25
N THR A 32 2.41 -0.65 8.31
CA THR A 32 1.03 -1.04 7.97
C THR A 32 0.01 -0.27 8.80
N ALA A 33 0.24 -0.11 10.11
CA ALA A 33 -0.63 0.68 10.98
C ALA A 33 -0.63 2.18 10.61
N LEU A 34 0.54 2.75 10.31
CA LEU A 34 0.67 4.15 9.87
C LEU A 34 -0.02 4.41 8.53
N MET A 35 0.04 3.46 7.59
CA MET A 35 -0.58 3.56 6.27
C MET A 35 -2.11 3.69 6.35
N GLN A 36 -2.76 3.11 7.37
CA GLN A 36 -4.19 3.34 7.63
C GLN A 36 -4.51 4.81 7.89
N GLY A 37 -3.64 5.52 8.63
CA GLY A 37 -3.78 6.96 8.86
C GLY A 37 -3.59 7.78 7.59
N LEU A 38 -2.60 7.40 6.76
CA LEU A 38 -2.34 8.07 5.48
C LEU A 38 -3.50 7.88 4.50
N ASN A 39 -4.10 6.70 4.45
CA ASN A 39 -5.27 6.46 3.62
C ASN A 39 -6.46 7.32 4.02
N LYS A 40 -6.75 7.45 5.32
CA LYS A 40 -7.82 8.34 5.81
C LYS A 40 -7.54 9.81 5.45
N LYS A 41 -6.27 10.22 5.43
CA LYS A 41 -5.87 11.60 5.13
C LYS A 41 -5.87 11.92 3.63
N TYR A 42 -5.37 11.02 2.79
CA TYR A 42 -5.13 11.28 1.36
C TYR A 42 -6.11 10.57 0.42
N GLY A 43 -6.92 9.63 0.93
CA GLY A 43 -7.87 8.85 0.13
C GLY A 43 -7.22 7.90 -0.87
N VAL A 44 -5.91 7.64 -0.78
CA VAL A 44 -5.17 6.77 -1.71
C VAL A 44 -5.18 5.33 -1.16
N PRO A 45 -5.59 4.32 -1.95
CA PRO A 45 -5.60 2.93 -1.50
C PRO A 45 -4.18 2.44 -1.21
N PHE A 46 -4.06 1.55 -0.22
CA PHE A 46 -2.80 0.94 0.16
C PHE A 46 -3.00 -0.53 0.46
N ILE A 47 -1.96 -1.33 0.24
CA ILE A 47 -1.91 -2.74 0.62
C ILE A 47 -0.55 -3.04 1.23
N SER A 48 -0.51 -3.93 2.23
CA SER A 48 0.73 -4.44 2.81
C SER A 48 0.81 -5.94 2.58
N ILE A 49 1.87 -6.40 1.91
CA ILE A 49 2.04 -7.80 1.51
C ILE A 49 3.28 -8.34 2.24
N PRO A 50 3.10 -9.22 3.24
CA PRO A 50 4.21 -9.97 3.80
C PRO A 50 4.65 -11.05 2.80
N TYR A 51 5.95 -11.11 2.51
CA TYR A 51 6.54 -12.10 1.63
C TYR A 51 7.40 -13.07 2.45
N ASP A 52 7.12 -14.36 2.35
CA ASP A 52 7.84 -15.44 3.05
C ASP A 52 8.65 -16.34 2.08
N GLY A 53 8.68 -15.99 0.79
CA GLY A 53 9.36 -16.77 -0.25
C GLY A 53 8.52 -17.89 -0.85
N THR A 54 7.26 -18.07 -0.41
CA THR A 54 6.32 -19.03 -0.99
C THR A 54 5.36 -18.34 -1.96
N GLU A 55 5.00 -19.04 -3.04
CA GLU A 55 3.91 -18.59 -3.90
C GLU A 55 2.56 -18.85 -3.21
N SER A 56 1.79 -17.80 -3.02
CA SER A 56 0.47 -17.86 -2.39
C SER A 56 -0.59 -17.29 -3.33
N PRO A 57 -1.56 -18.11 -3.79
CA PRO A 57 -2.70 -17.63 -4.58
C PRO A 57 -3.49 -16.52 -3.86
N THR A 58 -3.44 -16.49 -2.53
CA THR A 58 -4.09 -15.44 -1.73
C THR A 58 -3.46 -14.07 -1.98
N THR A 59 -2.13 -14.00 -2.12
CA THR A 59 -1.42 -12.75 -2.41
C THR A 59 -1.80 -12.21 -3.78
N GLU A 60 -1.95 -13.10 -4.78
CA GLU A 60 -2.37 -12.73 -6.13
C GLU A 60 -3.79 -12.13 -6.13
N ILE A 61 -4.75 -12.81 -5.51
CA ILE A 61 -6.14 -12.32 -5.39
C ILE A 61 -6.21 -10.97 -4.65
N GLN A 62 -5.44 -10.81 -3.57
CA GLN A 62 -5.37 -9.54 -2.84
C GLN A 62 -4.80 -8.41 -3.70
N LEU A 63 -3.77 -8.71 -4.51
CA LEU A 63 -3.17 -7.75 -5.41
C LEU A 63 -4.13 -7.37 -6.54
N GLU A 64 -4.86 -8.33 -7.12
CA GLU A 64 -5.91 -8.06 -8.11
C GLU A 64 -6.99 -7.12 -7.57
N ALA A 65 -7.50 -7.41 -6.36
CA ALA A 65 -8.48 -6.56 -5.69
C ALA A 65 -7.92 -5.15 -5.42
N PHE A 66 -6.66 -5.04 -4.99
CA PHE A 66 -5.99 -3.76 -4.82
C PHE A 66 -5.85 -3.00 -6.14
N MET A 67 -5.48 -3.67 -7.23
CA MET A 67 -5.37 -3.05 -8.55
C MET A 67 -6.71 -2.52 -9.05
N HIS A 68 -7.82 -3.20 -8.75
CA HIS A 68 -9.15 -2.68 -9.02
C HIS A 68 -9.41 -1.37 -8.26
N GLN A 69 -9.10 -1.33 -6.96
CA GLN A 69 -9.24 -0.12 -6.14
C GLN A 69 -8.35 1.03 -6.61
N ALA A 70 -7.10 0.75 -6.99
CA ALA A 70 -6.15 1.74 -7.51
C ALA A 70 -6.61 2.33 -8.85
N LYS A 71 -7.13 1.50 -9.75
CA LYS A 71 -7.71 1.96 -11.03
C LYS A 71 -8.93 2.85 -10.80
N GLU A 72 -9.79 2.49 -9.84
CA GLU A 72 -10.94 3.32 -9.49
C GLU A 72 -10.51 4.66 -8.87
N ASN A 73 -9.49 4.66 -8.01
CA ASN A 73 -8.91 5.88 -7.46
C ASN A 73 -8.36 6.81 -8.54
N LEU A 74 -7.65 6.24 -9.53
CA LEU A 74 -7.15 6.98 -10.69
C LEU A 74 -8.29 7.60 -11.51
N ARG A 75 -9.41 6.88 -11.70
CA ARG A 75 -10.58 7.40 -12.44
C ARG A 75 -11.35 8.49 -11.69
N ARG A 76 -11.27 8.52 -10.37
CA ARG A 76 -11.92 9.52 -9.51
C ARG A 76 -11.11 10.82 -9.35
N ARG A 77 -9.84 10.82 -9.79
CA ARG A 77 -8.93 11.97 -9.79
C ARG A 77 -8.96 12.68 -11.13
#